data_AF-A0A4Q7DLS1-F1
#
_entry.id   AF-A0A4Q7DLS1-F1
#
_cell.length_a   1.000
_cell.length_b   1.000
_cell.length_c   1.000
_cell.angle_alpha   90.00
_cell.angle_beta   90.00
_cell.angle_gamma   90.00
#
_symmetry.space_group_name_H-M   'P 1'
#
loop_
_entity.id
_entity.type
_entity.pdbx_description
1 polymer ?
#
loop_
_entity_poly.entity_id
_entity_poly.type
_entity_poly.pdbx_seq_one_letter_code
_entity_poly.pdbx_strand_id
1 'polypeptide(L)'
;MKHHFEIRPMFHWTSNRIIGHLTLSYIAFLFERSLEIKLKTNGVEGVTHDSIREALSGMEVTVINNNINRIQITNRNNDLTNAIMLALSLEQPINCKL
;
A
#
# COMPACT_ATOMS: atom_id res chain seq x y z
N MET A 1 -0.49 -21.61 4.62
CA MET A 1 -1.14 -20.28 4.67
C MET A 1 -0.55 -19.53 5.84
N LYS A 2 -0.03 -18.32 5.62
CA LYS A 2 0.53 -17.43 6.64
C LYS A 2 -0.57 -16.39 6.93
N HIS A 3 -1.14 -16.37 8.12
CA HIS A 3 -2.26 -15.48 8.45
C HIS A 3 -1.81 -14.01 8.54
N HIS A 4 -2.66 -13.06 8.15
CA HIS A 4 -2.36 -11.61 8.13
C HIS A 4 -2.05 -10.98 9.49
N PHE A 5 -2.39 -11.69 10.57
CA PHE A 5 -2.10 -11.34 11.97
C PHE A 5 -1.16 -12.36 12.62
N GLU A 6 -0.50 -13.22 11.83
CA GLU A 6 0.62 -13.97 12.38
C GLU A 6 1.65 -12.97 12.84
N ILE A 7 1.77 -12.88 14.16
CA ILE A 7 2.93 -12.34 14.85
C ILE A 7 4.10 -13.04 14.18
N ARG A 8 4.80 -12.33 13.28
CA ARG A 8 6.04 -12.83 12.69
C ARG A 8 6.84 -13.25 13.92
N PRO A 9 7.23 -14.53 14.08
CA PRO A 9 8.04 -14.94 15.21
C PRO A 9 9.40 -14.28 15.00
N MET A 10 9.46 -13.02 15.41
CA MET A 10 10.68 -12.30 15.58
C MET A 10 11.12 -12.73 16.96
N PHE A 11 12.28 -13.37 17.06
CA PHE A 11 12.86 -13.73 18.33
C PHE A 11 13.11 -12.44 19.14
N HIS A 12 12.10 -12.02 19.87
CA HIS A 12 12.02 -10.75 20.58
C HIS A 12 11.72 -11.12 22.02
N TRP A 13 12.78 -11.21 22.80
CA TRP A 13 12.77 -11.73 24.16
C TRP A 13 12.59 -10.65 25.23
N THR A 14 12.44 -9.37 24.84
CA THR A 14 12.19 -8.27 25.77
C THR A 14 10.76 -7.76 25.63
N SER A 15 10.08 -7.57 26.76
CA SER A 15 8.67 -7.13 26.81
C SER A 15 8.44 -5.85 25.98
N ASN A 16 9.36 -4.88 26.02
CA ASN A 16 9.25 -3.66 25.20
C ASN A 16 9.23 -3.93 23.69
N ARG A 17 10.04 -4.88 23.18
CA ARG A 17 10.04 -5.20 21.75
C ARG A 17 8.77 -5.93 21.32
N ILE A 18 8.25 -6.80 22.19
CA ILE A 18 6.98 -7.50 21.95
C ILE A 18 5.84 -6.48 21.84
N ILE A 19 5.75 -5.57 22.82
CA ILE A 19 4.74 -4.50 22.82
C ILE A 19 4.88 -3.64 21.56
N GLY A 20 6.09 -3.19 21.23
CA GLY A 20 6.33 -2.39 20.03
C GLY A 20 5.92 -3.08 18.73
N HIS A 21 6.20 -4.38 18.58
CA HIS A 21 5.77 -5.14 17.41
C HIS A 21 4.25 -5.25 17.30
N LEU A 22 3.56 -5.54 18.42
CA LEU A 22 2.10 -5.60 18.46
C LEU A 22 1.47 -4.24 18.15
N THR A 23 1.99 -3.16 18.74
CA THR A 23 1.53 -1.79 18.46
C THR A 23 1.71 -1.45 16.98
N LEU A 24 2.88 -1.71 16.39
CA LEU A 24 3.13 -1.42 14.98
C LEU A 24 2.22 -2.24 14.05
N SER A 25 2.03 -3.52 14.38
CA SER A 25 1.16 -4.42 13.61
C SER A 25 -0.30 -3.96 13.67
N TYR A 26 -0.75 -3.50 14.84
CA TYR A 26 -2.08 -2.94 15.01
C TYR A 26 -2.27 -1.63 14.24
N ILE A 27 -1.28 -0.74 14.25
CA ILE A 27 -1.31 0.51 13.45
C ILE A 27 -1.39 0.18 11.95
N ALA A 28 -0.57 -0.75 11.46
CA ALA A 28 -0.60 -1.17 10.07
C ALA A 28 -1.96 -1.75 9.67
N PHE A 29 -2.55 -2.58 10.53
CA PHE A 29 -3.90 -3.11 10.34
C PHE A 29 -4.97 -2.00 10.29
N LEU A 30 -4.90 -1.02 11.19
CA LEU A 30 -5.83 0.11 11.19
C LEU A 30 -5.76 0.88 9.87
N PHE A 31 -4.56 1.17 9.36
CA PHE A 31 -4.40 1.83 8.07
C PHE A 31 -5.03 1.03 6.92
N GLU A 32 -4.75 -0.26 6.85
CA GLU A 32 -5.29 -1.14 5.81
C GLU A 32 -6.82 -1.22 5.88
N ARG A 33 -7.38 -1.33 7.09
CA ARG A 33 -8.84 -1.39 7.30
C ARG A 33 -9.52 -0.06 7.00
N SER A 34 -8.92 1.06 7.41
CA SER A 34 -9.43 2.40 7.06
C SER A 34 -9.41 2.63 5.55
N LEU A 35 -8.37 2.16 4.86
CA LEU A 35 -8.28 2.25 3.41
C LEU A 35 -9.36 1.39 2.73
N GLU A 36 -9.56 0.15 3.18
CA GLU A 36 -10.61 -0.73 2.67
C GLU A 36 -12.01 -0.11 2.81
N ILE A 37 -12.32 0.47 3.98
CA ILE A 37 -13.58 1.17 4.22
C ILE A 37 -13.73 2.33 3.25
N LYS A 38 -12.69 3.16 3.08
CA LYS A 38 -12.72 4.32 2.19
C LYS A 38 -12.93 3.92 0.72
N LEU A 39 -12.27 2.86 0.27
CA LEU A 39 -12.44 2.32 -1.09
C LEU A 39 -13.87 1.81 -1.33
N LYS A 40 -14.44 1.08 -0.36
CA LYS A 40 -15.82 0.61 -0.42
C LYS A 40 -16.82 1.75 -0.45
N THR A 41 -16.62 2.79 0.37
CA THR A 41 -17.46 4.00 0.35
C THR A 41 -17.39 4.73 -1.01
N ASN A 42 -16.25 4.67 -1.70
CA ASN A 42 -16.08 5.23 -3.04
C ASN A 42 -16.58 4.32 -4.17
N GLY A 43 -17.29 3.22 -3.86
CA GLY A 43 -17.90 2.33 -4.86
C GLY A 43 -16.95 1.31 -5.48
N VAL A 44 -15.76 1.09 -4.90
CA VAL A 44 -14.84 0.04 -5.35
C VAL A 44 -15.27 -1.28 -4.72
N GLU A 45 -15.89 -2.15 -5.52
CA GLU A 45 -16.33 -3.48 -5.10
C GLU A 45 -15.20 -4.52 -5.19
N GLY A 46 -15.32 -5.63 -4.46
CA GLY A 46 -14.36 -6.74 -4.52
C GLY A 46 -13.01 -6.49 -3.84
N VAL A 47 -12.87 -5.40 -3.08
CA VAL A 47 -11.62 -5.09 -2.36
C VAL A 47 -11.41 -6.05 -1.20
N THR A 48 -10.27 -6.74 -1.19
CA THR A 48 -9.80 -7.61 -0.11
C THR A 48 -8.49 -7.07 0.45
N HIS A 49 -8.12 -7.49 1.66
CA HIS A 49 -6.82 -7.13 2.25
C HIS A 49 -5.64 -7.56 1.36
N ASP A 50 -5.72 -8.76 0.79
CA ASP A 50 -4.69 -9.28 -0.13
C ASP A 50 -4.55 -8.42 -1.38
N SER A 51 -5.67 -8.02 -2.00
CA SER A 51 -5.61 -7.19 -3.20
C SER A 51 -5.09 -5.79 -2.93
N ILE A 52 -5.41 -5.20 -1.76
CA ILE A 52 -4.82 -3.94 -1.32
C ILE A 52 -3.30 -4.08 -1.15
N ARG A 53 -2.82 -5.14 -0.48
CA ARG A 53 -1.38 -5.36 -0.29
C ARG A 53 -0.65 -5.58 -1.61
N GLU A 54 -1.23 -6.35 -2.53
CA GLU A 54 -0.66 -6.58 -3.84
C GLU A 54 -0.58 -5.28 -4.64
N ALA A 55 -1.66 -4.48 -4.64
CA ALA A 55 -1.68 -3.16 -5.27
C ALA A 55 -0.61 -2.23 -4.67
N LEU A 56 -0.53 -2.14 -3.34
CA LEU A 56 0.48 -1.33 -2.64
C LEU A 56 1.91 -1.82 -2.91
N SER A 57 2.12 -3.14 -3.00
CA SER A 57 3.45 -3.70 -3.31
C SER A 57 3.87 -3.45 -4.75
N GLY A 58 2.90 -3.31 -5.67
CA GLY A 58 3.15 -2.93 -7.06
C GLY A 58 3.33 -1.43 -7.29
N MET A 59 3.02 -0.57 -6.30
CA MET A 59 3.15 0.88 -6.38
C MET A 59 4.62 1.32 -6.35
N GLU A 60 5.29 1.20 -7.49
CA GLU A 60 6.65 1.67 -7.68
C GLU A 60 6.69 2.73 -8.78
N VAL A 61 7.31 3.88 -8.49
CA VAL A 61 7.53 4.95 -9.45
C VAL A 61 9.02 5.19 -9.61
N THR A 62 9.52 4.97 -10.82
CA THR A 62 10.88 5.34 -11.22
C THR A 62 10.86 6.73 -11.81
N VAL A 63 11.67 7.64 -11.25
CA VAL A 63 11.81 9.00 -11.76
C VAL A 63 13.15 9.12 -12.48
N ILE A 64 13.12 9.43 -13.77
CA ILE A 64 14.31 9.70 -14.57
C ILE A 64 14.38 11.21 -14.78
N ASN A 65 15.37 11.84 -14.15
CA ASN A 65 15.66 13.25 -14.35
C ASN A 65 16.75 13.39 -15.41
N ASN A 66 16.40 14.03 -16.52
CA ASN A 66 17.36 14.56 -17.48
C ASN A 66 17.30 16.09 -17.45
N ASN A 67 18.38 16.79 -17.80
CA ASN A 67 18.48 18.27 -17.68
C ASN A 67 17.34 19.07 -18.34
N ILE A 68 16.56 18.45 -19.23
CA ILE A 68 15.46 19.06 -19.98
C ILE A 68 14.09 18.48 -19.57
N ASN A 69 14.02 17.22 -19.13
CA ASN A 69 12.78 16.50 -18.89
C ASN A 69 12.84 15.62 -17.63
N ARG A 70 11.79 15.67 -16.82
CA ARG A 70 11.52 14.73 -15.72
C ARG A 70 10.48 13.72 -16.17
N ILE A 71 10.88 12.47 -16.32
CA ILE A 71 10.01 11.37 -16.76
C ILE A 71 9.68 10.51 -15.55
N GLN A 72 8.41 10.17 -15.37
CA GLN A 72 7.94 9.24 -14.35
C GLN A 72 7.45 7.96 -15.01
N ILE A 73 7.99 6.83 -14.58
CA ILE A 73 7.60 5.50 -15.04
C ILE A 73 7.02 4.76 -13.84
N THR A 74 5.74 4.40 -13.93
CA THR A 74 5.07 3.60 -12.93
C THR A 74 5.08 2.13 -13.33
N ASN A 75 5.52 1.28 -12.42
CA ASN A 75 5.42 -0.17 -12.59
C ASN A 75 3.98 -0.61 -12.29
N ARG A 76 3.43 -1.55 -13.07
CA ARG A 76 2.15 -2.26 -12.82
C ARG A 76 1.04 -1.41 -12.18
N ASN A 77 0.55 -0.40 -12.89
CA ASN A 77 -0.69 0.29 -12.49
C ASN A 77 -1.90 -0.59 -12.75
N ASN A 78 -2.51 -1.12 -11.69
CA ASN A 78 -3.83 -1.73 -11.73
C ASN A 78 -4.91 -0.67 -11.41
N ASP A 79 -6.16 -0.89 -11.84
CA ASP A 79 -7.27 0.02 -11.57
C ASP A 79 -7.47 0.27 -10.06
N LEU A 80 -7.20 -0.75 -9.24
CA LEU A 80 -7.22 -0.65 -7.78
C LEU A 80 -6.16 0.33 -7.25
N THR A 81 -4.97 0.36 -7.86
CA THR A 81 -3.89 1.29 -7.49
C THR A 81 -4.30 2.74 -7.74
N ASN A 82 -4.94 3.01 -8.88
CA ASN A 82 -5.48 4.32 -9.20
C ASN A 82 -6.60 4.72 -8.23
N ALA A 83 -7.48 3.77 -7.89
CA ALA A 83 -8.54 3.99 -6.91
C ALA A 83 -7.99 4.28 -5.51
N ILE A 84 -6.90 3.60 -5.10
CA ILE A 84 -6.18 3.86 -3.84
C ILE A 84 -5.58 5.27 -3.86
N MET A 85 -4.89 5.67 -4.93
CA MET A 85 -4.33 7.02 -5.05
C MET A 85 -5.41 8.10 -4.96
N LEU A 86 -6.54 7.92 -5.66
CA LEU A 86 -7.68 8.84 -5.60
C LEU A 86 -8.29 8.88 -4.20
N ALA A 87 -8.50 7.72 -3.57
CA ALA A 87 -9.02 7.63 -2.21
C ALA A 87 -8.10 8.32 -1.20
N LEU A 88 -6.78 8.30 -1.42
CA LEU A 88 -5.80 8.98 -0.58
C LEU A 88 -5.53 10.43 -0.99
N SER A 89 -6.21 10.94 -2.03
CA SER A 89 -5.99 12.28 -2.60
C SER A 89 -4.53 12.52 -3.02
N LEU A 90 -3.88 11.47 -3.53
CA LEU A 90 -2.53 11.52 -4.07
C LEU A 90 -2.56 11.88 -5.56
N GLU A 91 -1.58 12.65 -6.00
CA GLU A 91 -1.39 12.95 -7.43
C GLU A 91 -1.03 11.66 -8.18
N GLN A 92 -1.74 11.41 -9.28
CA GLN A 92 -1.40 10.29 -10.15
C GLN A 92 -0.18 10.68 -11.00
N PRO A 93 0.87 9.85 -11.01
CA PRO A 93 2.02 10.08 -11.87
C PRO A 93 1.60 10.07 -13.35
N ILE A 94 2.11 11.02 -14.12
CA ILE A 94 1.81 11.14 -15.54
C ILE A 94 2.45 9.95 -16.24
N ASN A 95 1.63 8.96 -16.62
CA ASN A 95 2.09 7.80 -17.39
C ASN A 95 2.68 8.27 -18.73
N CYS A 96 3.99 8.12 -18.91
CA CYS A 96 4.54 8.00 -20.27
C CYS A 96 4.08 6.66 -20.84
N LYS A 97 3.05 6.68 -21.69
CA LYS A 97 2.79 5.57 -22.60
C LYS A 97 4.00 5.46 -23.53
N LEU A 98 4.82 4.41 -23.34
CA LEU A 98 5.79 3.97 -24.34
C LEU A 98 5.04 3.23 -25.46
#